data_AF-R8H0H1-F1
#
_entry.id   AF-R8H0H1-F1
#
_cell.length_a   1.000
_cell.length_b   1.000
_cell.length_c   1.000
_cell.angle_alpha   90.00
_cell.angle_beta   90.00
_cell.angle_gamma   90.00
#
_symmetry.space_group_name_H-M   'P 1'
#
loop_
_entity.id
_entity.type
_entity.pdbx_description
1 polymer ?
#
loop_
_entity_poly.entity_id
_entity_poly.type
_entity_poly.pdbx_seq_one_letter_code
_entity_poly.pdbx_strand_id
1 'polypeptide(L)'
;MDHMMIGLYDELKYSLEDRNENRTNGVVAVYTNESKGLILSKSSHTCSVCNQESNCGVILDFDNLVRKNVLNVKTTYKSNPRNNLFDEDKGSYISLVNIDDFKKDYVKYIEAAKEKRDRKDEFELVKKM
;
A
#
# COMPACT_ATOMS: atom_id res chain seq x y z
N MET A 1 20.10 13.71 -5.82
CA MET A 1 18.96 13.03 -5.17
C MET A 1 17.95 12.48 -6.19
N ASP A 2 17.99 12.95 -7.45
CA ASP A 2 17.00 12.57 -8.48
C ASP A 2 17.20 11.21 -9.14
N HIS A 3 18.43 10.70 -9.26
CA HIS A 3 18.67 9.43 -9.95
C HIS A 3 18.14 8.18 -9.21
N MET A 4 18.07 8.22 -7.87
CA MET A 4 17.61 7.09 -7.07
C MET A 4 16.07 6.95 -7.07
N MET A 5 15.35 8.06 -7.24
CA MET A 5 13.88 8.06 -7.30
C MET A 5 13.35 7.57 -8.66
N ILE A 6 14.11 7.78 -9.74
CA ILE A 6 13.74 7.36 -11.11
C ILE A 6 13.77 5.82 -11.23
N GLY A 7 14.80 5.16 -10.66
CA GLY A 7 14.92 3.69 -10.71
C GLY A 7 13.77 2.97 -9.99
N LEU A 8 13.40 3.44 -8.79
CA LEU A 8 12.29 2.87 -8.03
C LEU A 8 10.95 3.03 -8.76
N TYR A 9 10.74 4.18 -9.42
CA TYR A 9 9.54 4.44 -10.19
C TYR A 9 9.41 3.51 -11.41
N ASP A 10 10.48 3.37 -12.19
CA ASP A 10 10.48 2.54 -13.39
C ASP A 10 10.34 1.04 -13.06
N GLU A 11 10.99 0.56 -11.99
CA GLU A 11 10.86 -0.82 -11.51
C GLU A 11 9.44 -1.13 -11.03
N LEU A 12 8.85 -0.22 -10.24
CA LEU A 12 7.50 -0.40 -9.72
C LEU A 12 6.46 -0.34 -10.84
N LYS A 13 6.61 0.62 -11.76
CA LYS A 13 5.77 0.70 -12.97
C LYS A 13 5.87 -0.57 -13.79
N TYR A 14 7.09 -1.06 -14.04
CA TYR A 14 7.31 -2.30 -14.77
C TYR A 14 6.65 -3.49 -14.07
N SER A 15 6.73 -3.56 -12.75
CA SER A 15 6.11 -4.61 -11.94
C SER A 15 4.57 -4.61 -12.03
N LEU A 16 3.95 -3.44 -12.20
CA LEU A 16 2.49 -3.28 -12.22
C LEU A 16 1.87 -3.37 -13.62
N GLU A 17 2.63 -3.15 -14.70
CA GLU A 17 2.10 -3.18 -16.07
C GLU A 17 1.88 -4.62 -16.60
N ASP A 18 0.67 -4.88 -17.13
CA ASP A 18 0.42 -6.10 -17.91
C ASP A 18 0.96 -5.89 -19.33
N ARG A 19 1.85 -6.76 -19.78
CA ARG A 19 2.49 -6.78 -21.11
C ARG A 19 2.49 -8.20 -21.67
N ASN A 20 2.82 -8.37 -22.96
CA ASN A 20 2.80 -9.67 -23.65
C ASN A 20 3.63 -10.79 -22.98
N GLU A 21 4.54 -10.45 -22.05
CA GLU A 21 5.35 -11.42 -21.29
C GLU A 21 5.46 -11.10 -19.79
N ASN A 22 4.69 -10.11 -19.29
CA ASN A 22 4.72 -9.70 -17.89
C ASN A 22 3.30 -9.55 -17.37
N ARG A 23 2.96 -10.37 -16.37
CA ARG A 23 1.73 -10.17 -15.59
C ARG A 23 2.02 -9.17 -14.47
N THR A 24 1.00 -8.41 -14.08
CA THR A 24 1.02 -7.58 -12.87
C THR A 24 1.50 -8.45 -11.71
N ASN A 25 2.56 -8.01 -11.01
CA ASN A 25 3.18 -8.73 -9.91
C ASN A 25 2.70 -8.19 -8.55
N GLY A 26 2.79 -9.05 -7.53
CA GLY A 26 2.59 -8.64 -6.15
C GLY A 26 3.77 -7.79 -5.67
N VAL A 27 3.48 -6.73 -4.92
CA VAL A 27 4.50 -5.78 -4.45
C VAL A 27 4.39 -5.61 -2.94
N VAL A 28 5.54 -5.61 -2.26
CA VAL A 28 5.68 -5.17 -0.87
C VAL A 28 6.60 -3.96 -0.85
N ALA A 29 6.13 -2.85 -0.30
CA ALA A 29 6.94 -1.66 -0.06
C ALA A 29 7.51 -1.72 1.36
N VAL A 30 8.84 -1.71 1.48
CA VAL A 30 9.53 -1.74 2.77
C VAL A 30 10.18 -0.39 3.02
N TYR A 31 10.00 0.16 4.22
CA TYR A 31 10.61 1.42 4.63
C TYR A 31 11.44 1.26 5.91
N THR A 32 12.47 2.09 6.08
CA THR A 32 13.31 2.08 7.28
C THR A 32 12.82 3.07 8.33
N ASN A 33 13.32 2.96 9.55
CA ASN A 33 12.92 3.83 10.65
C ASN A 33 13.24 5.31 10.36
N GLU A 34 14.34 5.58 9.66
CA GLU A 34 14.77 6.92 9.24
C GLU A 34 13.79 7.54 8.24
N SER A 35 13.21 6.74 7.36
CA SER A 35 12.24 7.22 6.36
C SER A 35 10.81 7.32 6.89
N LYS A 36 10.54 6.82 8.10
CA LYS A 36 9.18 6.76 8.66
C LYS A 36 8.50 8.13 8.69
N GLY A 37 9.19 9.16 9.14
CA GLY A 37 8.64 10.52 9.23
C GLY A 37 8.41 11.20 7.88
N LEU A 38 8.95 10.64 6.78
CA LEU A 38 8.74 11.12 5.42
C LEU A 38 7.58 10.40 4.71
N ILE A 39 7.15 9.26 5.26
CA ILE A 39 6.16 8.38 4.63
C ILE A 39 4.86 8.35 5.45
N LEU A 40 4.96 8.40 6.78
CA LEU A 40 3.85 8.25 7.70
C LEU A 40 3.81 9.40 8.71
N SER A 41 2.62 9.97 8.90
CA SER A 41 2.28 10.81 10.05
C SER A 41 1.19 10.15 10.87
N LYS A 42 0.98 10.67 12.08
CA LYS A 42 -0.16 10.28 12.93
C LYS A 42 -1.19 11.40 12.87
N SER A 43 -2.45 11.04 12.69
CA SER A 43 -3.58 11.94 12.93
C SER A 43 -4.57 11.26 13.85
N SER A 44 -5.29 12.04 14.67
CA SER A 44 -6.47 11.54 15.34
C SER A 44 -7.68 11.73 14.43
N HIS A 45 -8.43 10.64 14.24
CA HIS A 45 -9.69 10.67 13.52
C HIS A 45 -10.80 10.24 14.47
N THR A 46 -11.81 11.10 14.61
CA THR A 46 -13.04 10.78 15.33
C THR A 46 -14.04 10.21 14.35
N CYS A 47 -14.41 8.94 14.55
CA CYS A 47 -15.42 8.30 13.72
C CYS A 47 -16.76 9.02 13.89
N SER A 48 -17.36 9.51 12.80
CA SER A 48 -18.66 10.20 12.81
C SER A 48 -19.85 9.31 13.17
N VAL A 49 -19.66 7.99 13.17
CA VAL A 49 -20.72 6.99 13.44
C VAL A 49 -20.73 6.55 14.89
N CYS A 50 -19.57 6.27 15.49
CA CYS A 50 -19.47 5.80 16.89
C CYS A 50 -18.87 6.83 17.86
N ASN A 51 -18.47 8.01 17.37
CA ASN A 51 -17.90 9.11 18.15
C ASN A 51 -16.65 8.76 18.96
N GLN A 52 -15.94 7.70 18.57
CA GLN A 52 -14.67 7.30 19.17
C GLN A 52 -13.49 7.94 18.44
N GLU A 53 -12.56 8.49 19.21
CA GLU A 53 -11.30 9.01 18.70
C GLU A 53 -10.30 7.86 18.52
N SER A 54 -9.74 7.77 17.33
CA SER A 54 -8.78 6.72 16.95
C SER A 54 -7.53 7.36 16.36
N ASN A 55 -6.37 6.91 16.82
CA ASN A 55 -5.09 7.31 16.23
C ASN A 55 -4.89 6.54 14.92
N CYS A 56 -4.96 7.26 13.81
CA CYS A 56 -4.78 6.73 12.47
C CYS A 56 -3.37 7.05 11.95
N GLY A 57 -2.74 6.08 11.29
CA GLY A 57 -1.59 6.35 10.45
C GLY A 57 -2.06 7.03 9.17
N VAL A 58 -1.47 8.18 8.83
CA VAL A 58 -1.70 8.88 7.56
C VAL A 58 -0.47 8.69 6.70
N ILE A 59 -0.66 8.25 5.47
CA ILE A 59 0.41 8.22 4.48
C ILE A 59 0.58 9.64 3.95
N LEU A 60 1.77 10.20 4.14
CA LEU A 60 2.10 11.57 3.75
C LEU A 60 1.96 11.79 2.25
N ASP A 61 1.76 13.04 1.86
CA ASP A 61 1.63 13.42 0.46
C ASP A 61 2.99 13.43 -0.23
N PHE A 62 3.34 12.30 -0.84
CA PHE A 62 4.49 12.18 -1.72
C PHE A 62 4.07 11.54 -3.04
N ASP A 63 4.63 12.04 -4.13
CA ASP A 63 4.27 11.65 -5.49
C ASP A 63 4.97 10.32 -5.84
N ASN A 64 4.29 9.20 -5.53
CA ASN A 64 4.81 7.86 -5.75
C ASN A 64 3.68 6.84 -5.97
N LEU A 65 3.88 5.91 -6.91
CA LEU A 65 2.96 4.82 -7.23
C LEU A 65 2.62 3.93 -6.03
N VAL A 66 3.53 3.80 -5.05
CA VAL A 66 3.26 3.08 -3.80
C VAL A 66 2.03 3.67 -3.12
N ARG A 67 2.00 4.97 -2.86
CA ARG A 67 0.87 5.62 -2.17
C ARG A 67 -0.45 5.44 -2.92
N LYS A 68 -0.44 5.58 -4.25
CA LYS A 68 -1.64 5.42 -5.08
C LYS A 68 -2.24 4.01 -5.02
N ASN A 69 -1.45 3.01 -4.60
CA ASN A 69 -1.88 1.61 -4.49
C ASN A 69 -1.90 1.06 -3.04
N VAL A 70 -1.65 1.89 -2.02
CA VAL A 70 -1.75 1.49 -0.61
C VAL A 70 -3.17 1.71 -0.03
N LEU A 71 -4.09 2.32 -0.80
CA LEU A 71 -5.49 2.58 -0.39
C LEU A 71 -6.47 2.42 -1.56
N ASN A 72 -6.32 1.36 -2.35
CA ASN A 72 -7.00 1.26 -3.65
C ASN A 72 -7.96 0.09 -3.79
N VAL A 73 -8.36 -0.59 -2.71
CA VAL A 73 -9.42 -1.59 -2.80
C VAL A 73 -10.73 -0.96 -3.29
N LYS A 74 -11.37 -1.60 -4.28
CA LYS A 74 -12.68 -1.19 -4.78
C LYS A 74 -13.72 -1.25 -3.68
N THR A 75 -14.66 -0.32 -3.69
CA THR A 75 -15.70 -0.19 -2.65
C THR A 75 -16.51 -1.46 -2.45
N THR A 76 -16.75 -2.24 -3.51
CA THR A 76 -17.48 -3.53 -3.48
C THR A 76 -16.76 -4.64 -2.73
N TYR A 77 -15.44 -4.55 -2.56
CA TYR A 77 -14.60 -5.58 -1.92
C TYR A 77 -14.08 -5.16 -0.54
N LYS A 78 -14.53 -4.00 -0.02
CA LYS A 78 -14.18 -3.58 1.34
C LYS A 78 -14.81 -4.53 2.35
N SER A 79 -13.97 -5.14 3.19
CA SER A 79 -14.37 -6.01 4.32
C SER A 79 -15.40 -5.37 5.25
N ASN A 80 -15.46 -4.02 5.27
CA ASN A 80 -16.44 -3.26 6.02
C ASN A 80 -16.94 -2.05 5.20
N PRO A 81 -18.14 -2.10 4.60
CA PRO A 81 -18.71 -0.97 3.87
C PRO A 81 -19.14 0.20 4.79
N ARG A 82 -19.13 0.00 6.12
CA ARG A 82 -19.73 0.96 7.07
C ARG A 82 -18.76 1.88 7.77
N ASN A 83 -17.46 1.69 7.67
CA ASN A 83 -16.53 2.55 8.39
C ASN A 83 -15.32 2.84 7.49
N ASN A 84 -14.93 4.12 7.41
CA ASN A 84 -13.66 4.60 6.85
C ASN A 84 -12.43 4.07 7.63
N LEU A 85 -12.52 2.86 8.20
CA LEU A 85 -11.46 2.21 8.94
C LEU A 85 -10.65 1.37 7.95
N PHE A 86 -9.37 1.75 7.86
CA PHE A 86 -8.35 1.08 7.07
C PHE A 86 -8.09 -0.32 7.65
N ASP A 87 -8.32 -1.35 6.85
CA ASP A 87 -7.84 -2.70 7.11
C ASP A 87 -6.44 -2.81 6.48
N GLU A 88 -5.39 -2.77 7.31
CA GLU A 88 -4.00 -2.74 6.87
C GLU A 88 -3.63 -3.94 5.99
N ASP A 89 -4.26 -5.09 6.23
CA ASP A 89 -3.98 -6.33 5.52
C ASP A 89 -4.80 -6.46 4.22
N LYS A 90 -6.04 -5.95 4.17
CA LYS A 90 -6.98 -6.17 3.05
C LYS A 90 -7.37 -4.93 2.24
N GLY A 91 -7.03 -3.73 2.73
CA GLY A 91 -7.44 -2.46 2.12
C GLY A 91 -6.53 -1.96 0.98
N SER A 92 -5.43 -2.67 0.72
CA SER A 92 -4.31 -2.20 -0.10
C SER A 92 -3.81 -3.28 -1.05
N TYR A 93 -3.49 -2.92 -2.30
CA TYR A 93 -2.77 -3.83 -3.20
C TYR A 93 -1.29 -3.94 -2.83
N ILE A 94 -0.67 -2.82 -2.45
CA ILE A 94 0.71 -2.77 -1.99
C ILE A 94 0.71 -2.64 -0.47
N SER A 95 1.29 -3.62 0.23
CA SER A 95 1.54 -3.50 1.67
C SER A 95 2.74 -2.60 1.91
N LEU A 96 2.60 -1.62 2.81
CA LEU A 96 3.68 -0.74 3.25
C LEU A 96 4.13 -1.15 4.66
N VAL A 97 5.33 -1.70 4.78
CA VAL A 97 5.78 -2.41 6.00
C VAL A 97 7.10 -1.82 6.49
N ASN A 98 7.25 -1.70 7.81
CA ASN A 98 8.52 -1.31 8.41
C ASN A 98 9.56 -2.44 8.24
N ILE A 99 10.82 -2.10 8.00
CA ILE A 99 11.89 -3.07 7.78
C ILE A 99 12.07 -4.07 8.93
N ASP A 100 11.86 -3.65 10.18
CA ASP A 100 12.02 -4.53 11.33
C ASP A 100 10.88 -5.55 11.42
N ASP A 101 9.67 -5.15 11.04
CA ASP A 101 8.52 -6.06 10.99
C ASP A 101 8.59 -6.99 9.78
N PHE A 102 9.03 -6.47 8.63
CA PHE A 102 9.29 -7.30 7.46
C PHE A 102 10.35 -8.36 7.76
N LYS A 103 11.43 -8.03 8.46
CA LYS A 103 12.48 -9.01 8.84
C LYS A 103 11.98 -10.09 9.80
N LYS A 104 11.04 -9.76 10.71
CA LYS A 104 10.48 -10.72 11.66
C LYS A 104 9.66 -11.81 10.96
N ASP A 105 8.93 -11.44 9.91
CA ASP A 105 8.05 -12.39 9.19
C ASP A 105 7.90 -12.01 7.70
N TYR A 106 8.98 -12.09 6.95
CA TYR A 106 8.98 -11.72 5.52
C TYR A 106 8.11 -12.68 4.70
N VAL A 107 7.95 -13.93 5.13
CA VAL A 107 7.16 -14.95 4.44
C VAL A 107 5.70 -14.53 4.40
N LYS A 108 5.13 -14.07 5.53
CA LYS A 108 3.77 -13.53 5.59
C LYS A 108 3.54 -12.46 4.53
N TYR A 109 4.45 -11.49 4.43
CA TYR A 109 4.28 -10.36 3.51
C TYR A 109 4.45 -10.76 2.03
N ILE A 110 5.34 -11.71 1.74
CA ILE A 110 5.51 -12.25 0.39
C ILE A 110 4.26 -13.03 -0.05
N GLU A 111 3.72 -13.90 0.82
CA GLU A 111 2.51 -14.66 0.50
C GLU A 111 1.30 -13.74 0.35
N ALA A 112 1.17 -12.72 1.21
CA ALA A 112 0.12 -11.70 1.06
C ALA A 112 0.22 -10.97 -0.30
N ALA A 113 1.44 -10.62 -0.74
CA ALA A 113 1.63 -9.99 -2.04
C ALA A 113 1.23 -10.92 -3.21
N LYS A 114 1.53 -12.22 -3.11
CA LYS A 114 1.08 -13.22 -4.10
C LYS A 114 -0.45 -13.35 -4.12
N GLU A 115 -1.09 -13.37 -2.96
CA GLU A 115 -2.55 -13.43 -2.87
C GLU A 115 -3.19 -12.18 -3.50
N LYS A 116 -2.68 -10.99 -3.16
CA LYS A 116 -3.15 -9.71 -3.73
C LYS A 116 -2.98 -9.66 -5.24
N ARG A 117 -1.87 -10.20 -5.76
CA ARG A 117 -1.67 -10.37 -7.21
C ARG A 117 -2.78 -11.18 -7.86
N ASP A 118 -3.15 -12.30 -7.26
CA ASP A 118 -4.17 -13.21 -7.80
C ASP A 118 -5.59 -12.62 -7.68
N ARG A 119 -5.77 -11.65 -6.76
CA ARG A 119 -7.00 -10.87 -6.54
C ARG A 119 -6.92 -9.44 -7.09
N LYS A 120 -6.04 -9.17 -8.06
CA LYS A 120 -5.77 -7.81 -8.56
C LYS A 120 -7.01 -7.03 -9.02
N ASP A 121 -8.04 -7.74 -9.50
CA ASP A 121 -9.28 -7.15 -10.00
C ASP A 121 -10.13 -6.52 -8.89
N GLU A 122 -9.83 -6.79 -7.62
CA GLU A 122 -10.45 -6.17 -6.46
C GLU A 122 -9.90 -4.76 -6.16
N PHE A 123 -8.86 -4.33 -6.88
CA PHE A 123 -8.16 -3.08 -6.64
C PHE A 123 -8.22 -2.13 -7.85
N GLU A 124 -8.32 -0.83 -7.60
CA GLU A 124 -8.13 0.27 -8.55
C GLU A 124 -6.62 0.50 -8.75
N LEU A 125 -5.98 -0.34 -9.57
CA LEU A 125 -4.53 -0.27 -9.77
C LEU A 125 -4.12 0.98 -10.56
N VAL A 126 -3.28 1.81 -9.94
CA VAL A 126 -2.63 2.94 -10.59
C VAL A 126 -1.26 2.47 -11.07
N LYS A 127 -1.09 2.36 -12.39
CA LYS A 127 0.14 1.82 -13.01
C LYS A 127 1.08 2.91 -13.55
N LYS A 128 0.62 4.17 -13.58
CA LYS A 128 1.34 5.35 -14.10
C LYS A 128 0.98 6.55 -13.23
N MET A 129 1.93 7.47 -13.02
CA MET A 129 1.68 8.76 -12.35
C MET A 129 0.98 9.74 -13.28
#